data_AF-A0A9D1EQZ9-F1
#
_entry.id   AF-A0A9D1EQZ9-F1
#
_cell.length_a   1.000
_cell.length_b   1.000
_cell.length_c   1.000
_cell.angle_alpha   90.00
_cell.angle_beta   90.00
_cell.angle_gamma   90.00
#
_symmetry.space_group_name_H-M   'P 1'
#
loop_
_entity.id
_entity.type
_entity.pdbx_description
1 polymer ?
#
loop_
_entity_poly.entity_id
_entity_poly.type
_entity_poly.pdbx_seq_one_letter_code
_entity_poly.pdbx_strand_id
1 'polypeptide(L)' 'KTRAFYGCSKLKSVKISSSKIKTAGSQCFGKISSKAVVKAPAKKAAAYKKLFKYSRIQKA' A
#
# COMPACT_ATOMS: atom_id res chain seq x y z
N LYS A 1 -6.91 -13.01 -0.68
CA LYS A 1 -6.11 -12.86 -1.93
C LYS A 1 -4.81 -12.13 -1.60
N THR A 2 -3.66 -12.67 -2.03
CA THR A 2 -2.31 -12.20 -1.65
C THR A 2 -1.69 -11.18 -2.62
N ARG A 3 -2.23 -11.07 -3.84
CA ARG A 3 -1.73 -10.24 -4.95
C ARG A 3 -2.88 -9.38 -5.51
N ALA A 4 -3.00 -8.13 -5.04
CA ALA A 4 -4.07 -7.22 -5.45
C ALA A 4 -3.66 -6.32 -6.64
N PHE A 5 -2.46 -5.75 -6.59
CA PHE A 5 -1.88 -4.85 -7.59
C PHE A 5 -0.58 -5.42 -8.19
N TYR A 6 -0.43 -6.74 -8.16
CA TYR A 6 0.80 -7.40 -8.60
C TYR A 6 0.99 -7.27 -10.11
N GLY A 7 2.14 -6.75 -10.56
CA GLY A 7 2.45 -6.54 -11.97
C GLY A 7 1.90 -5.24 -12.56
N CYS A 8 1.33 -4.37 -11.73
CA CYS A 8 0.78 -3.10 -12.20
C CYS A 8 1.89 -2.05 -12.38
N SER A 9 2.55 -2.07 -13.53
CA SER A 9 3.69 -1.20 -13.88
C SER A 9 3.34 0.29 -13.99
N LYS A 10 2.09 0.61 -14.34
CA LYS A 10 1.57 1.98 -14.44
C LYS A 10 1.06 2.55 -13.11
N LEU A 11 0.95 1.74 -12.07
CA LEU A 11 0.43 2.16 -10.76
C LEU A 11 1.47 3.01 -10.02
N LYS A 12 1.23 4.32 -9.96
CA LYS A 12 2.13 5.31 -9.31
C LYS A 12 1.58 5.85 -7.99
N SER A 13 0.27 5.81 -7.77
CA SER A 13 -0.37 6.37 -6.58
C SER A 13 -1.53 5.49 -6.14
N VAL A 14 -1.58 5.16 -4.85
CA VAL A 14 -2.68 4.41 -4.23
C VAL A 14 -3.13 5.18 -3.00
N LYS A 15 -4.37 5.69 -3.02
CA LYS A 15 -4.95 6.36 -1.85
C LYS A 15 -5.85 5.39 -1.11
N ILE A 16 -5.51 5.13 0.14
CA ILE A 16 -6.32 4.36 1.06
C ILE A 16 -7.04 5.35 1.97
N SER A 17 -8.34 5.49 1.76
CA SER A 17 -9.23 6.27 2.65
C SER A 17 -9.86 5.42 3.76
N SER A 18 -9.86 4.10 3.60
CA SER A 18 -10.48 3.19 4.57
C SER A 18 -9.65 3.04 5.83
N SER A 19 -10.32 3.04 6.98
CA SER A 19 -9.74 2.87 8.32
C SER A 19 -9.87 1.42 8.84
N LYS A 20 -10.51 0.52 8.09
CA LYS A 20 -10.86 -0.84 8.53
C LYS A 20 -9.99 -1.95 7.91
N ILE A 21 -8.88 -1.64 7.25
CA ILE A 21 -8.03 -2.69 6.65
C ILE A 21 -7.30 -3.43 7.77
N LYS A 22 -7.65 -4.70 7.93
CA LYS A 22 -7.08 -5.61 8.93
C LYS A 22 -5.90 -6.40 8.36
N THR A 23 -5.95 -6.73 7.08
CA THR A 23 -4.98 -7.62 6.43
C THR A 23 -4.62 -7.11 5.04
N ALA A 24 -3.34 -7.24 4.72
CA ALA A 24 -2.79 -7.02 3.40
C ALA A 24 -1.90 -8.21 3.04
N GLY A 25 -2.01 -8.71 1.82
CA GLY A 25 -1.08 -9.71 1.32
C GLY A 25 0.33 -9.12 1.17
N SER A 26 1.36 -9.89 1.52
CA SER A 26 2.75 -9.40 1.41
C SER A 26 3.16 -9.04 -0.02
N GLN A 27 2.51 -9.65 -1.01
CA GLN A 27 2.73 -9.41 -2.44
C GLN A 27 1.67 -8.50 -3.08
N CYS A 28 0.81 -7.84 -2.28
CA CYS A 28 -0.26 -6.99 -2.83
C CYS A 28 0.28 -5.89 -3.77
N PHE A 29 1.52 -5.47 -3.56
CA PHE A 29 2.21 -4.44 -4.30
C PHE A 29 3.49 -4.96 -4.99
N GLY A 30 3.62 -6.26 -5.26
CA GLY A 30 4.79 -6.77 -5.99
C GLY A 30 4.81 -6.33 -7.45
N LYS A 31 5.99 -6.09 -8.03
CA LYS A 31 6.15 -5.65 -9.44
C LYS A 31 5.35 -4.38 -9.83
N ILE A 32 5.11 -3.47 -8.88
CA ILE A 32 4.57 -2.13 -9.19
C ILE A 32 5.70 -1.18 -9.59
N SER A 33 5.34 0.02 -10.05
CA SER A 33 6.31 1.08 -10.33
C SER A 33 7.20 1.33 -9.10
N SER A 34 8.51 1.41 -9.30
CA SER A 34 9.46 1.73 -8.21
C SER A 34 9.11 3.05 -7.53
N LYS A 35 8.52 4.01 -8.26
CA LYS A 35 8.07 5.32 -7.77
C LYS A 35 6.66 5.33 -7.17
N ALA A 36 6.03 4.17 -6.98
CA ALA A 36 4.68 4.12 -6.45
C ALA A 36 4.60 4.63 -5.01
N VAL A 37 3.59 5.47 -4.76
CA VAL A 37 3.29 6.07 -3.47
C VAL A 37 1.97 5.51 -2.93
N VAL A 38 1.98 4.99 -1.71
CA VAL A 38 0.76 4.56 -1.02
C VAL A 38 0.41 5.62 0.03
N LYS A 39 -0.66 6.39 -0.22
CA LYS A 39 -1.20 7.36 0.74
C LYS A 39 -2.14 6.65 1.70
N ALA A 40 -1.79 6.63 2.98
CA ALA A 40 -2.59 6.01 4.04
C ALA A 40 -3.08 7.06 5.06
N PRO A 41 -4.23 6.84 5.72
CA PRO A 41 -4.76 7.80 6.68
C PRO A 41 -3.80 7.94 7.87
N ALA A 42 -3.47 9.17 8.29
CA ALA A 42 -2.51 9.43 9.36
C ALA A 42 -2.81 8.65 10.65
N LYS A 43 -4.10 8.52 11.00
CA LYS A 43 -4.58 7.75 12.17
C LYS A 43 -4.18 6.28 12.18
N LYS A 44 -3.95 5.67 11.01
CA LYS A 44 -3.53 4.27 10.88
C LYS A 44 -2.23 4.08 10.11
N ALA A 45 -1.55 5.14 9.71
CA ALA A 45 -0.31 5.07 8.94
C ALA A 45 0.72 4.12 9.57
N ALA A 46 0.83 4.08 10.91
CA ALA A 46 1.72 3.17 11.62
C ALA A 46 1.34 1.68 11.45
N ALA A 47 0.05 1.34 11.54
CA ALA A 47 -0.43 -0.02 11.32
C ALA A 47 -0.23 -0.44 9.85
N TYR A 48 -0.47 0.49 8.93
CA TYR A 48 -0.27 0.25 7.50
C TYR A 48 1.21 0.11 7.16
N LYS A 49 2.11 0.83 7.84
CA LYS A 49 3.57 0.68 7.72
C LYS A 49 4.09 -0.68 8.19
N LYS A 50 3.39 -1.31 9.13
CA LYS A 50 3.67 -2.69 9.55
C LYS A 50 3.09 -3.72 8.58
N LEU A 51 1.87 -3.49 8.09
CA LEU A 51 1.17 -4.40 7.17
C LEU A 51 1.80 -4.42 5.77
N PHE A 52 2.07 -3.24 5.24
CA PHE A 52 2.77 -3.06 3.99
C PHE A 52 4.22 -2.76 4.36
N LYS A 53 5.10 -3.77 4.33
CA LYS A 53 6.58 -3.62 4.39
C LYS A 53 7.13 -2.88 3.14
N TYR A 54 6.39 -1.90 2.65
CA TYR A 54 6.74 -1.04 1.54
C TYR A 54 7.40 0.22 2.09
N SER A 55 8.56 0.57 1.52
CA SER A 55 9.38 1.69 1.98
C SER A 55 8.78 3.07 1.71
N ARG A 56 7.64 3.17 1.02
CA ARG A 56 7.06 4.45 0.53
C ARG A 56 5.58 4.66 0.87
N ILE A 57 5.21 4.41 2.12
CA ILE A 57 3.92 4.85 2.64
C ILE A 57 3.99 6.34 2.98
N GLN A 58 3.23 7.16 2.28
CA GLN A 58 3.03 8.56 2.60
C GLN A 58 1.77 8.76 3.42
N LYS A 59 1.77 9.76 4.30
CA LYS A 59 0.57 10.19 5.02
C LYS A 59 -0.37 10.85 3.99
N ALA A 60 -1.63 10.44 3.99
CA ALA A 60 -2.69 11.05 3.18
C ALA A 60 -3.10 12.40 3.76
#